data_AF-A0A1I7G015-F1
#
_entry.id   AF-A0A1I7G015-F1
#
_cell.length_a   1.000
_cell.length_b   1.000
_cell.length_c   1.000
_cell.angle_alpha   90.00
_cell.angle_beta   90.00
_cell.angle_gamma   90.00
#
_symmetry.space_group_name_H-M   'P 1'
#
loop_
_entity.id
_entity.type
_entity.pdbx_description
1 polymer ?
#
loop_
_entity_poly.entity_id
_entity_poly.type
_entity_poly.pdbx_seq_one_letter_code
_entity_poly.pdbx_strand_id
1 'polypeptide(L)' 'MICSPVFTSDRSHAVRLVKAGTVPADVHPADIVEIGRSRAIVPEGHQWKDLF' A
#
# COMPACT_ATOMS: atom_id res chain seq x y z
N MET A 1 -0.24 13.99 12.32
CA MET A 1 0.78 13.07 11.77
C MET A 1 0.46 11.68 12.27
N ILE A 2 0.36 10.70 11.37
CA ILE A 2 -0.01 9.31 11.72
C ILE A 2 1.24 8.46 11.50
N CYS A 3 1.67 7.73 12.53
CA CYS A 3 2.79 6.81 12.47
C CYS A 3 2.30 5.41 12.83
N SER A 4 2.77 4.40 12.12
CA SER A 4 2.48 3.00 12.41
C SER A 4 3.78 2.21 12.31
N PRO A 5 4.09 1.32 13.27
CA PRO A 5 5.30 0.53 13.24
C PRO A 5 5.25 -0.47 12.08
N VAL A 6 6.42 -0.72 11.49
CA VAL A 6 6.62 -1.86 10.59
C VAL A 6 6.69 -3.12 11.45
N PHE A 7 5.97 -4.16 11.04
CA PHE A 7 5.99 -5.47 11.70
C PHE A 7 6.17 -6.56 10.64
N THR A 8 6.50 -7.77 11.09
CA THR A 8 6.56 -8.95 10.22
C THR A 8 5.22 -9.69 10.24
N SER A 9 4.72 -10.07 9.07
CA SER A 9 3.53 -10.90 8.88
C SER A 9 3.91 -12.09 8.01
N ASP A 10 3.89 -13.29 8.59
CA ASP A 10 4.50 -14.50 8.01
C ASP A 10 5.96 -14.22 7.59
N ARG A 11 6.24 -14.23 6.28
CA ARG A 11 7.57 -13.97 5.70
C ARG A 11 7.75 -12.57 5.11
N SER A 12 6.79 -11.67 5.31
CA SER A 12 6.80 -10.32 4.71
C SER A 12 6.81 -9.20 5.77
N HIS A 13 7.31 -8.02 5.38
CA HIS A 13 7.11 -6.80 6.17
C HIS A 13 5.73 -6.20 5.88
N ALA A 14 5.10 -5.64 6.91
CA ALA A 14 3.78 -5.04 6.83
C ALA A 14 3.69 -3.77 7.69
N VAL A 15 2.78 -2.88 7.32
CA VAL A 15 2.40 -1.69 8.10
C VAL A 15 0.89 -1.74 8.31
N ARG A 16 0.42 -1.42 9.52
CA ARG A 16 -1.02 -1.36 9.79
C ARG A 16 -1.61 -0.10 9.17
N LEU A 17 -2.59 -0.27 8.29
CA LEU A 17 -3.39 0.85 7.82
C LEU A 17 -4.39 1.25 8.91
N VAL A 18 -4.33 2.50 9.33
CA VAL A 18 -5.33 3.07 10.23
C VAL A 18 -6.62 3.33 9.46
N LYS A 19 -7.78 3.39 10.14
CA LYS A 19 -9.11 3.55 9.54
C LYS A 19 -9.23 4.74 8.56
N ALA A 20 -8.42 5.78 8.73
CA ALA A 20 -8.37 6.95 7.86
C ALA A 20 -7.60 6.74 6.53
N GLY A 21 -6.86 5.63 6.40
CA GLY A 21 -6.07 5.26 5.21
C GLY A 21 -6.43 3.87 4.70
N THR A 22 -7.64 3.38 4.99
CA THR A 22 -8.10 2.07 4.54
C THR A 22 -8.48 2.17 3.06
N VAL A 23 -7.72 1.44 2.23
CA VAL A 23 -8.08 1.16 0.84
C VAL A 23 -9.42 0.42 0.86
N PRO A 24 -10.37 0.69 -0.06
CA PRO A 24 -11.67 0.06 -0.01
C PRO A 24 -11.54 -1.48 -0.09
N ALA A 25 -12.48 -2.16 0.57
CA ALA A 25 -12.37 -3.59 0.91
C ALA A 25 -12.31 -4.53 -0.31
N ASP A 26 -12.66 -4.00 -1.49
CA ASP A 26 -12.65 -4.63 -2.80
C ASP A 26 -11.28 -4.60 -3.50
N VAL A 27 -10.30 -3.86 -2.96
CA VAL A 27 -8.98 -3.73 -3.56
C VAL A 27 -8.04 -4.82 -3.04
N HIS A 28 -8.19 -6.02 -3.60
CA HIS A 28 -7.18 -7.07 -3.57
C HIS A 28 -7.15 -7.72 -4.95
N PRO A 29 -6.01 -7.78 -5.66
CA PRO A 29 -4.66 -7.28 -5.33
C PRO A 29 -4.46 -5.74 -5.27
N ALA A 30 -3.37 -5.30 -4.64
CA ALA A 30 -2.90 -3.91 -4.66
C ALA A 30 -1.42 -3.85 -5.07
N ASP A 31 -1.07 -2.83 -5.84
CA ASP A 31 0.29 -2.60 -6.30
C ASP A 31 1.08 -1.71 -5.34
N ILE A 32 2.37 -2.00 -5.23
CA ILE A 32 3.32 -1.20 -4.45
C ILE A 32 4.28 -0.48 -5.41
N VAL A 33 4.17 0.84 -5.48
CA VAL A 33 5.04 1.69 -6.31
C VAL A 33 6.17 2.27 -5.46
N GLU A 34 7.40 2.11 -5.92
CA GLU A 34 8.58 2.68 -5.27
C GLU A 34 8.78 4.15 -5.67
N ILE A 35 8.85 5.05 -4.68
CA ILE A 35 9.12 6.47 -4.87
C ILE A 35 10.29 6.86 -3.96
N GLY A 36 11.50 6.64 -4.45
CA GLY A 36 12.72 6.78 -3.64
C GLY A 36 12.67 5.87 -2.41
N ARG A 37 12.69 6.48 -1.21
CA ARG A 37 12.58 5.77 0.08
C ARG A 37 11.13 5.52 0.53
N SER A 38 10.16 6.06 -0.18
CA SER A 38 8.74 5.90 0.10
C SER A 38 8.16 4.77 -0.74
N ARG A 39 7.02 4.24 -0.28
CA ARG A 39 6.21 3.27 -1.01
C ARG A 39 4.78 3.81 -1.07
N ALA A 40 4.20 3.82 -2.27
CA ALA A 40 2.80 4.17 -2.48
C ALA A 40 1.99 2.89 -2.72
N ILE A 41 0.85 2.75 -2.03
CA ILE A 41 -0.09 1.65 -2.23
C ILE A 41 -1.13 2.14 -3.22
N VAL A 42 -1.32 1.41 -4.32
CA VAL A 42 -2.24 1.76 -5.40
C VAL A 42 -3.15 0.56 -5.68
N PRO A 43 -4.45 0.73 -5.93
CA PRO A 43 -5.28 -0.35 -6.45
C PRO A 43 -4.67 -0.95 -7.73
N GLU A 44 -4.72 -2.26 -7.88
CA GLU A 44 -4.19 -2.94 -9.07
C GLU A 44 -4.82 -2.38 -10.35
N GLY A 45 -3.99 -2.14 -11.38
CA GLY A 45 -4.45 -1.63 -12.68
C GLY A 45 -4.82 -0.13 -12.69
N HIS A 46 -4.59 0.58 -11.59
CA HIS A 46 -4.77 2.03 -11.48
C HIS A 46 -3.44 2.79 -11.41
N GLN A 47 -2.32 2.16 -11.77
CA GLN A 47 -1.07 2.89 -11.91
C GLN A 47 -1.07 3.75 -13.17
N TRP A 48 -0.35 4.86 -13.14
CA TRP A 48 -0.19 5.70 -14.33
C TRP A 48 0.41 4.94 -15.52
N LYS A 49 1.27 3.94 -15.26
CA LYS A 49 1.84 3.07 -16.30
C LYS A 49 0.84 2.11 -16.94
N ASP A 50 -0.26 1.80 -16.25
CA ASP A 50 -1.28 0.88 -16.77
C ASP A 50 -2.30 1.62 -17.62
N LEU A 51 -2.35 2.96 -17.50
CA LEU A 51 -3.33 3.82 -18.14
C LEU A 51 -2.74 4.64 -19.31
N PHE A 52 -1.42 4.78 -19.39
CA PHE A 52 -0.69 5.57 -20.41
C PHE A 52 0.59 4.85 -20.86
#